data_AF-A0A221NZU9-F1
#
_entry.id   AF-A0A221NZU9-F1
#
_cell.length_a   1.000
_cell.length_b   1.000
_cell.length_c   1.000
_cell.angle_alpha   90.00
_cell.angle_beta   90.00
_cell.angle_gamma   90.00
#
_symmetry.space_group_name_H-M   'P 1'
#
loop_
_entity.id
_entity.type
_entity.pdbx_description
1 polymer ?
#
loop_
_entity_poly.entity_id
_entity_poly.type
_entity_poly.pdbx_seq_one_letter_code
_entity_poly.pdbx_strand_id
1 'polypeptide(L)'
;MSFHGEPSTWVHVHDYGTVHPPILALDGDGYHLTISVFESRSPADHKAFAESLAKTVTGYLAAVDRWAAAQMADTATTQDA
;
A
#
# COMPACT_ATOMS: atom_id res chain seq x y z
N MET A 1 3.94 -3.31 -15.07
CA MET A 1 2.52 -3.00 -14.79
C MET A 1 2.49 -2.04 -13.62
N SER A 2 1.68 -0.98 -13.69
CA SER A 2 1.53 0.01 -12.63
C SER A 2 0.13 -0.10 -12.05
N PHE A 3 -0.01 0.13 -10.75
CA PHE A 3 -1.29 0.19 -10.05
C PHE A 3 -1.58 1.65 -9.67
N HIS A 4 -2.80 2.10 -9.93
CA HIS A 4 -3.25 3.44 -9.57
C HIS A 4 -4.40 3.28 -8.57
N GLY A 5 -4.17 3.67 -7.31
CA GLY A 5 -5.21 3.62 -6.30
C GLY A 5 -6.20 4.75 -6.50
N GLU A 6 -7.44 4.42 -6.82
CA GLU A 6 -8.56 5.37 -6.76
C GLU A 6 -9.04 5.56 -5.30
N PRO A 7 -9.73 6.66 -4.98
CA PRO A 7 -10.31 6.84 -3.63
C PRO A 7 -11.27 5.72 -3.20
N SER A 8 -11.86 5.02 -4.16
CA SER A 8 -12.70 3.83 -3.95
C SER A 8 -11.90 2.55 -3.67
N THR A 9 -10.57 2.58 -3.81
CA THR A 9 -9.73 1.41 -3.52
C THR A 9 -9.88 1.03 -2.06
N TRP A 10 -10.23 -0.22 -1.80
CA TRP A 10 -10.12 -0.79 -0.47
C TRP A 10 -8.94 -1.76 -0.39
N VAL A 11 -8.29 -1.76 0.78
CA VAL A 11 -7.19 -2.67 1.10
C VAL A 11 -7.66 -3.59 2.21
N HIS A 12 -7.54 -4.90 2.04
CA HIS A 12 -7.96 -5.87 3.04
C HIS A 12 -7.10 -7.13 3.03
N VAL A 13 -7.19 -7.91 4.09
CA VAL A 13 -6.43 -9.15 4.27
C VAL A 13 -7.41 -10.32 4.28
N HIS A 14 -7.14 -11.32 3.45
CA HIS A 14 -7.75 -12.64 3.59
C HIS A 14 -6.94 -13.44 4.60
N ASP A 15 -7.47 -13.58 5.81
CA ASP A 15 -6.89 -14.39 6.86
C ASP A 15 -7.54 -15.79 6.83
N TYR A 16 -6.72 -16.78 6.47
CA TYR A 16 -7.13 -18.19 6.43
C TYR A 16 -6.71 -18.96 7.69
N GLY A 17 -6.32 -18.25 8.75
CA GLY A 17 -5.81 -18.82 9.99
C GLY A 17 -4.52 -19.59 9.76
N THR A 18 -4.50 -20.86 10.17
CA THR A 18 -3.30 -21.72 10.07
C THR A 18 -3.30 -22.61 8.81
N VAL A 19 -4.28 -22.45 7.92
CA VAL A 19 -4.48 -23.36 6.78
C VAL A 19 -3.70 -22.89 5.55
N HIS A 20 -3.71 -21.59 5.27
CA HIS A 20 -3.03 -20.99 4.12
C HIS A 20 -2.32 -19.68 4.53
N PRO A 21 -1.25 -19.26 3.82
CA PRO A 21 -0.67 -17.94 4.02
C PRO A 21 -1.70 -16.84 3.79
N PRO A 22 -1.69 -15.75 4.58
CA PRO A 22 -2.59 -14.64 4.38
C PRO A 22 -2.29 -13.91 3.07
N ILE A 23 -3.34 -13.43 2.41
CA ILE A 23 -3.23 -12.64 1.18
C ILE A 23 -3.62 -11.20 1.48
N LEU A 24 -2.79 -10.24 1.05
CA LEU A 24 -3.16 -8.82 1.03
C LEU A 24 -3.76 -8.49 -0.33
N ALA A 25 -4.99 -7.98 -0.34
CA ALA A 25 -5.72 -7.62 -1.55
C ALA A 25 -5.99 -6.11 -1.60
N LEU A 26 -5.83 -5.55 -2.79
CA LEU A 26 -6.21 -4.19 -3.17
C LEU A 26 -7.24 -4.30 -4.29
N ASP A 27 -8.41 -3.73 -4.04
CA ASP A 27 -9.57 -3.90 -4.88
C ASP A 27 -10.23 -2.57 -5.15
N GLY A 28 -10.77 -2.44 -6.35
CA GLY A 28 -11.56 -1.29 -6.76
C GLY A 28 -12.38 -1.64 -8.00
N ASP A 29 -13.06 -0.65 -8.54
CA ASP A 29 -13.92 -0.86 -9.69
C ASP A 29 -13.09 -1.24 -10.92
N GLY A 30 -13.19 -2.51 -11.33
CA GLY A 30 -12.52 -3.02 -12.52
C GLY A 30 -11.08 -3.51 -12.32
N TYR A 31 -10.56 -3.57 -11.09
CA TYR A 31 -9.26 -4.17 -10.81
C TYR A 31 -9.18 -4.90 -9.48
N HIS A 32 -8.33 -5.93 -9.46
CA HIS A 32 -7.97 -6.72 -8.28
C HIS A 32 -6.46 -6.97 -8.30
N LEU A 33 -5.77 -6.64 -7.22
CA LEU A 33 -4.35 -6.91 -7.03
C LEU A 33 -4.13 -7.65 -5.71
N THR A 34 -3.61 -8.85 -5.79
CA THR A 34 -3.25 -9.67 -4.62
C THR A 34 -1.76 -9.81 -4.47
N ILE A 35 -1.28 -9.73 -3.24
CA ILE A 35 0.12 -9.87 -2.87
C ILE A 35 0.28 -11.13 -2.03
N SER A 36 1.36 -11.87 -2.28
CA SER A 36 1.75 -13.09 -1.52
C SER A 36 0.87 -14.33 -1.71
N VAL A 37 0.25 -14.49 -2.89
CA VAL A 37 -0.66 -15.62 -3.20
C VAL A 37 0.01 -17.00 -3.24
N PHE A 38 1.34 -17.07 -3.35
CA PHE A 38 2.03 -18.33 -3.59
C PHE A 38 2.36 -19.08 -2.28
N GLU A 39 1.66 -20.19 -2.07
CA GLU A 39 1.89 -21.12 -0.94
C GLU A 39 3.26 -21.81 -0.96
N SER A 40 4.00 -21.70 -2.07
CA SER A 40 5.31 -22.33 -2.24
C SER A 40 6.45 -21.65 -1.46
N ARG A 41 6.17 -20.55 -0.75
CA ARG A 41 7.17 -19.81 0.05
C ARG A 41 7.14 -20.24 1.51
N SER A 42 8.28 -20.15 2.19
CA SER A 42 8.34 -20.48 3.60
C SER A 42 7.61 -19.44 4.46
N PRO A 43 7.08 -19.80 5.64
CA PRO A 43 6.49 -18.82 6.57
C PRO A 43 7.44 -17.69 6.95
N ALA A 44 8.76 -17.98 7.03
CA ALA A 44 9.77 -16.97 7.32
C ALA A 44 9.89 -15.93 6.18
N ASP A 45 9.81 -16.37 4.92
CA ASP A 45 9.84 -15.47 3.75
C ASP A 45 8.58 -14.60 3.69
N HIS A 46 7.40 -15.18 3.96
CA HIS A 46 6.16 -14.40 4.05
C HIS A 46 6.24 -13.33 5.12
N LYS A 47 6.78 -13.66 6.31
CA LYS A 47 6.97 -12.70 7.40
C LYS A 47 7.95 -11.60 7.04
N ALA A 48 9.12 -11.94 6.51
CA ALA A 48 10.14 -10.97 6.12
C ALA A 48 9.60 -10.01 5.04
N PHE A 49 8.85 -10.52 4.07
CA PHE A 49 8.16 -9.71 3.07
C PHE A 49 7.13 -8.76 3.72
N ALA A 50 6.28 -9.26 4.60
CA ALA A 50 5.26 -8.44 5.28
C ALA A 50 5.86 -7.31 6.11
N GLU A 51 6.95 -7.58 6.85
CA GLU A 51 7.69 -6.57 7.61
C GLU A 51 8.29 -5.49 6.70
N SER A 52 8.91 -5.90 5.59
CA SER A 52 9.46 -4.98 4.59
C SER A 52 8.38 -4.12 3.94
N LEU A 53 7.22 -4.71 3.65
CA LEU A 53 6.07 -4.01 3.08
C LEU A 53 5.53 -2.96 4.06
N ALA A 54 5.28 -3.34 5.31
CA ALA A 54 4.76 -2.42 6.34
C ALA A 54 5.69 -1.23 6.57
N LYS A 55 7.01 -1.48 6.65
CA LYS A 55 8.02 -0.41 6.77
C LYS A 55 7.98 0.53 5.57
N THR A 56 7.90 -0.01 4.36
CA THR A 56 7.90 0.78 3.12
C THR A 56 6.63 1.62 3.00
N VAL A 57 5.46 1.06 3.29
CA VAL A 57 4.18 1.78 3.26
C VAL A 57 4.16 2.93 4.26
N THR A 58 4.69 2.72 5.46
CA THR A 58 4.84 3.79 6.46
C THR A 58 5.74 4.92 5.94
N GLY A 59 6.86 4.57 5.32
CA GLY A 59 7.76 5.55 4.70
C GLY A 59 7.12 6.29 3.53
N TYR A 60 6.30 5.60 2.72
CA TYR A 60 5.54 6.19 1.63
C TYR A 60 4.52 7.21 2.13
N LEU A 61 3.76 6.89 3.18
CA LEU A 61 2.81 7.83 3.79
C LEU A 61 3.50 9.14 4.22
N ALA A 62 4.60 9.04 4.95
CA ALA A 62 5.37 10.21 5.37
C ALA A 62 5.92 11.03 4.19
N ALA A 63 6.23 10.38 3.06
CA ALA A 63 6.67 11.06 1.84
C ALA A 63 5.50 11.78 1.14
N VAL A 64 4.32 11.16 1.08
CA VAL A 64 3.09 11.77 0.53
C VAL A 64 2.72 13.01 1.36
N ASP A 65 2.72 12.91 2.68
CA ASP A 65 2.40 14.03 3.57
C ASP A 65 3.36 15.21 3.35
N ARG A 66 4.67 14.93 3.27
CA ARG A 66 5.68 15.96 3.00
C ARG A 66 5.46 16.63 1.64
N TRP A 67 5.19 15.84 0.62
CA TRP A 67 4.91 16.36 -0.72
C TRP A 67 3.65 17.22 -0.72
N ALA A 68 2.56 16.75 -0.13
CA ALA A 68 1.31 17.50 -0.04
C ALA A 68 1.48 18.84 0.70
N ALA A 69 2.21 18.84 1.82
CA ALA A 69 2.52 20.07 2.55
C ALA A 69 3.32 21.08 1.71
N ALA A 70 4.27 20.62 0.90
CA ALA A 70 5.03 21.49 -0.01
C ALA A 70 4.14 22.13 -1.08
N GLN A 71 3.21 21.37 -1.68
CA GLN A 71 2.26 21.90 -2.67
C GLN A 71 1.37 23.03 -2.11
N MET A 72 1.00 22.93 -0.82
CA MET A 72 0.18 23.95 -0.17
C MET A 72 0.97 25.23 0.13
N ALA A 73 2.24 25.12 0.52
CA ALA A 73 3.11 26.27 0.78
C ALA A 73 3.41 27.10 -0.48
N ASP A 74 3.61 26.43 -1.62
CA ASP A 74 3.81 27.09 -2.91
C ASP A 74 2.55 27.83 -3.37
N THR A 75 1.37 27.28 -3.09
CA THR A 75 0.08 27.92 -3.43
C THR A 75 -0.13 29.19 -2.61
N ALA A 76 0.21 29.19 -1.32
CA ALA A 76 0.10 30.38 -0.46
C ALA A 76 1.08 31.50 -0.90
N THR A 77 2.31 31.13 -1.25
CA THR A 77 3.34 32.08 -1.70
C THR A 77 2.98 32.75 -3.04
N THR A 78 2.22 32.06 -3.89
CA THR A 78 1.77 32.59 -5.20
C THR A 78 0.56 33.53 -5.07
N GLN A 79 -0.23 33.41 -4.00
CA GLN A 79 -1.42 34.26 -3.80
C GLN A 79 -1.11 35.59 -3.10
N ASP A 80 0.04 35.70 -2.43
CA ASP A 80 0.54 36.90 -1.75
C ASP A 80 1.52 37.75 -2.61
N ALA A 81 1.71 37.40 -3.89
CA ALA A 81 2.58 38.10 -4.85
C ALA A 81 1.77 38.82 -5.95
#